data_AF-A0ABD1XE82-F1
#
_entry.id   AF-A0ABD1XE82-F1
#
_cell.length_a   1.000
_cell.length_b   1.000
_cell.length_c   1.000
_cell.angle_alpha   90.00
_cell.angle_beta   90.00
_cell.angle_gamma   90.00
#
_symmetry.space_group_name_H-M   'P 1'
#
loop_
_entity.id
_entity.type
_entity.pdbx_description
1 polymer ?
#
loop_
_entity_poly.entity_id
_entity_poly.type
_entity_poly.pdbx_seq_one_letter_code
_entity_poly.pdbx_strand_id
1 'polypeptide(L)'
;MADPFKGAMMVKIGLGTLLRCTVGLLLLSSCLAGFSNQFTVIAGSENVIPDDANDSVGLRLVQTGGCQIQTFDSYLNGGFSVLAKLVPGYSAGTVSGFYVRPNYVSKGFLFPLL
;
A
#
# COMPACT_ATOMS: atom_id res chain seq x y z
N MET A 1 -20.32 42.06 -43.73
CA MET A 1 -19.03 41.39 -43.49
C MET A 1 -18.92 41.15 -42.00
N ALA A 2 -19.19 39.92 -41.55
CA ALA A 2 -19.25 39.56 -40.14
C ALA A 2 -17.85 39.19 -39.63
N ASP A 3 -17.52 39.69 -38.46
CA ASP A 3 -16.28 39.50 -37.70
C ASP A 3 -16.25 38.11 -37.02
N PRO A 4 -15.16 37.31 -37.18
CA PRO A 4 -15.16 35.89 -36.80
C PRO A 4 -14.75 35.60 -35.34
N PHE A 5 -14.75 36.58 -34.42
CA PHE A 5 -14.21 36.38 -33.06
C PHE A 5 -15.22 36.55 -31.92
N LYS A 6 -16.51 36.41 -32.20
CA LYS A 6 -17.58 36.50 -31.20
C LYS A 6 -17.87 35.13 -30.57
N GLY A 7 -16.92 34.57 -29.82
CA GLY A 7 -17.14 33.25 -29.21
C GLY A 7 -16.13 32.73 -28.19
N ALA A 8 -15.10 33.49 -27.81
CA ALA A 8 -14.21 33.06 -26.73
C ALA A 8 -14.86 33.36 -25.38
N MET A 9 -15.49 32.36 -24.77
CA MET A 9 -15.95 32.42 -23.39
C MET A 9 -14.72 32.54 -22.47
N MET A 10 -14.35 33.77 -22.13
CA MET A 10 -13.23 34.07 -21.24
C MET A 10 -13.69 33.84 -19.79
N VAL A 11 -13.36 32.68 -19.23
CA VAL A 11 -13.60 32.35 -17.82
C VAL A 11 -12.76 33.31 -16.96
N LYS A 12 -13.40 34.29 -16.34
CA LYS A 12 -12.76 35.19 -15.37
C LYS A 12 -12.59 34.44 -14.05
N ILE A 13 -11.47 33.74 -13.92
CA ILE A 13 -11.11 33.05 -12.69
C ILE A 13 -10.59 34.11 -11.71
N GLY A 14 -11.40 34.44 -10.70
CA GLY A 14 -11.01 35.37 -9.65
C GLY A 14 -9.88 34.79 -8.79
N LEU A 15 -8.95 35.65 -8.34
CA LEU A 15 -7.82 35.27 -7.47
C LEU A 15 -8.26 34.52 -6.20
N GLY A 16 -9.43 34.89 -5.64
CA GLY A 16 -10.04 34.17 -4.51
C GLY A 16 -10.60 32.79 -4.84
N THR A 17 -10.99 32.55 -6.10
CA THR A 17 -11.44 31.24 -6.59
C THR A 17 -10.25 30.31 -6.81
N LEU A 18 -9.11 30.82 -7.30
CA LEU A 18 -7.85 30.07 -7.42
C LEU A 18 -7.35 29.58 -6.05
N LEU A 19 -7.39 30.44 -5.03
CA LEU A 19 -6.91 30.12 -3.68
C LEU A 19 -7.75 29.04 -2.98
N ARG A 20 -9.06 28.96 -3.29
CA ARG A 20 -9.93 27.90 -2.77
C ARG A 20 -9.72 26.57 -3.49
N CYS A 21 -9.46 26.60 -4.79
CA CYS A 21 -9.14 25.40 -5.56
C CYS A 21 -7.81 24.77 -5.13
N THR A 22 -6.79 25.56 -4.78
CA THR A 22 -5.50 25.01 -4.32
C THR A 22 -5.61 24.31 -2.96
N VAL A 23 -6.38 24.84 -2.00
CA VAL A 23 -6.63 24.15 -0.73
C VAL A 23 -7.43 22.86 -0.95
N GLY A 24 -8.40 22.87 -1.87
CA GLY A 24 -9.16 21.68 -2.25
C GLY A 24 -8.28 20.60 -2.91
N LEU A 25 -7.33 20.98 -3.78
CA LEU A 25 -6.39 20.04 -4.39
C LEU A 25 -5.39 19.46 -3.37
N LEU A 26 -4.89 20.28 -2.43
CA LEU A 26 -3.92 19.83 -1.43
C LEU A 26 -4.49 18.76 -0.48
N LEU A 27 -5.80 18.81 -0.20
CA LEU A 27 -6.47 17.82 0.65
C LEU A 27 -6.71 16.47 -0.06
N LEU A 28 -6.74 16.43 -1.40
CA LEU A 28 -6.87 15.19 -2.17
C LEU A 28 -5.53 14.46 -2.37
N SER A 29 -4.41 15.10 -2.08
CA SER A 29 -3.07 14.50 -2.20
C SER A 29 -2.63 13.70 -0.98
N SER A 30 -3.54 13.35 -0.05
CA SER A 30 -3.21 12.50 1.09
C SER A 30 -2.88 11.08 0.63
N CYS A 31 -1.61 10.89 0.27
CA CYS A 31 -0.80 9.68 0.22
C CYS A 31 -1.49 8.40 -0.25
N LEU A 32 -1.46 8.17 -1.58
CA LEU A 32 -1.48 6.81 -2.10
C LEU A 32 -0.07 6.22 -1.92
N ALA A 33 0.24 5.73 -0.71
CA ALA A 33 1.52 5.11 -0.43
C ALA A 33 1.47 3.65 -0.88
N GLY A 34 2.24 3.31 -1.91
CA GLY A 34 2.27 1.95 -2.43
C GLY A 34 2.86 0.93 -1.46
N PHE A 35 2.56 -0.35 -1.67
CA PHE A 35 3.05 -1.49 -0.91
C PHE A 35 4.58 -1.46 -0.78
N SER A 36 5.29 -1.21 -1.89
CA SER A 36 6.77 -1.13 -1.94
C SER A 36 7.35 -0.01 -1.05
N ASN A 37 6.54 0.96 -0.65
CA ASN A 37 6.94 2.08 0.21
C ASN A 37 6.62 1.88 1.70
N GLN A 38 5.94 0.79 2.05
CA GLN A 38 5.47 0.54 3.42
C GLN A 38 6.06 -0.71 4.06
N PHE A 39 6.52 -1.68 3.26
CA PHE A 39 6.95 -2.99 3.74
C PHE A 39 8.36 -3.37 3.30
N THR A 40 9.05 -4.10 4.16
CA THR A 40 10.32 -4.76 3.90
C THR A 40 10.19 -6.28 4.03
N VAL A 41 11.06 -7.00 3.34
CA VAL A 41 11.16 -8.46 3.43
C VAL A 41 12.10 -8.83 4.57
N ILE A 42 11.63 -9.68 5.48
CA ILE A 42 12.43 -10.13 6.65
C ILE A 42 12.84 -11.61 6.56
N ALA A 43 12.18 -12.41 5.71
CA ALA A 43 12.56 -13.80 5.45
C ALA A 43 12.05 -14.28 4.07
N GLY A 44 12.82 -15.15 3.42
CA GLY A 44 12.43 -15.83 2.18
C GLY A 44 12.24 -14.89 0.99
N SER A 45 13.21 -14.02 0.71
CA SER A 45 13.12 -13.02 -0.36
C SER A 45 12.92 -13.62 -1.75
N GLU A 46 13.39 -14.84 -1.98
CA GLU A 46 13.17 -15.63 -3.20
C GLU A 46 11.69 -16.02 -3.43
N ASN A 47 10.87 -15.89 -2.40
CA ASN A 47 9.45 -16.23 -2.41
C ASN A 47 8.53 -15.01 -2.32
N VAL A 48 9.11 -13.79 -2.35
CA VAL A 48 8.36 -12.53 -2.43
C VAL A 48 8.34 -12.08 -3.89
N ILE A 49 7.14 -11.89 -4.44
CA ILE A 49 6.92 -11.53 -5.84
C ILE A 49 6.23 -10.16 -5.87
N PRO A 50 6.99 -9.05 -5.94
CA PRO A 50 6.41 -7.72 -6.02
C PRO A 50 5.69 -7.52 -7.37
N ASP A 51 4.56 -6.83 -7.33
CA ASP A 51 3.80 -6.40 -8.51
C ASP A 51 3.53 -4.89 -8.40
N ASP A 52 4.49 -4.10 -8.87
CA ASP A 52 4.43 -2.64 -8.83
C ASP A 52 3.30 -2.07 -9.71
N ALA A 53 2.83 -2.82 -10.72
CA ALA A 53 1.75 -2.37 -11.59
C ALA A 53 0.39 -2.37 -10.88
N ASN A 54 0.17 -3.33 -9.98
CA ASN A 54 -1.06 -3.46 -9.21
C ASN A 54 -0.92 -3.04 -7.74
N ASP A 55 0.23 -2.47 -7.36
CA ASP A 55 0.55 -2.08 -5.99
C ASP A 55 0.33 -3.21 -4.97
N SER A 56 0.79 -4.41 -5.33
CA SER A 56 0.53 -5.62 -4.57
C SER A 56 1.77 -6.49 -4.44
N VAL A 57 1.69 -7.47 -3.54
CA VAL A 57 2.75 -8.46 -3.37
C VAL A 57 2.17 -9.87 -3.34
N GLY A 58 2.84 -10.76 -4.06
CA GLY A 58 2.65 -12.20 -3.95
C GLY A 58 3.58 -12.78 -2.90
N LEU A 59 3.03 -13.56 -1.98
CA LEU A 59 3.80 -14.37 -1.03
C LEU A 59 3.67 -15.84 -1.43
N ARG A 60 4.80 -16.51 -1.64
CA ARG A 60 4.84 -17.93 -2.01
C ARG A 60 5.33 -18.79 -0.85
N LEU A 61 4.72 -19.96 -0.70
CA LEU A 61 5.17 -21.02 0.20
C LEU A 61 5.60 -22.21 -0.66
N VAL A 62 6.87 -22.59 -0.54
CA VAL A 62 7.46 -23.76 -1.23
C VAL A 62 7.97 -24.75 -0.19
N GLN A 63 8.37 -25.95 -0.64
CA GLN A 63 8.83 -27.01 0.26
C GLN A 63 10.03 -26.60 1.13
N THR A 64 10.91 -25.73 0.63
CA THR A 64 12.10 -25.27 1.36
C THR A 64 11.78 -24.21 2.41
N GLY A 65 10.59 -23.58 2.36
CA GLY A 65 10.19 -22.53 3.29
C GLY A 65 9.17 -21.54 2.72
N GLY A 66 8.69 -20.67 3.60
CA GLY A 66 7.79 -19.56 3.26
C GLY A 66 8.52 -18.22 3.12
N CYS A 67 7.75 -17.15 3.19
CA CYS A 67 8.27 -15.79 3.22
C CYS A 67 7.53 -14.94 4.24
N GLN A 68 8.16 -13.84 4.64
CA GLN A 68 7.59 -12.91 5.61
C GLN A 68 7.97 -11.47 5.28
N ILE A 69 6.97 -10.60 5.38
CA ILE A 69 7.07 -9.15 5.21
C ILE A 69 6.71 -8.45 6.53
N GLN A 70 7.27 -7.26 6.74
CA GLN A 70 7.01 -6.40 7.90
C GLN A 70 6.96 -4.94 7.46
N THR A 71 6.21 -4.10 8.17
CA THR A 71 6.25 -2.65 7.95
C THR A 71 7.63 -2.07 8.27
N PHE A 72 8.04 -1.01 7.57
CA PHE A 72 9.27 -0.27 7.92
C PHE A 72 9.18 0.32 9.32
N ASP A 73 8.03 0.93 9.63
CA ASP A 73 7.81 1.65 10.88
C ASP A 73 7.08 0.80 11.92
N SER A 74 7.24 1.21 13.18
CA SER A 74 6.47 0.72 14.32
C SER A 74 5.41 1.73 14.70
N TYR A 75 4.22 1.22 15.05
CA TYR A 75 3.05 2.06 15.31
C TYR A 75 2.49 1.76 16.70
N LEU A 76 2.13 2.80 17.45
CA LEU A 76 1.45 2.67 18.73
C LEU A 76 -0.07 2.62 18.55
N ASN A 77 -0.60 3.42 17.62
CA ASN A 77 -2.03 3.55 17.33
C ASN A 77 -2.22 3.70 15.82
N GLY A 78 -3.36 3.27 15.29
CA GLY A 78 -3.70 3.43 13.88
C GLY A 78 -4.74 2.43 13.41
N GLY A 79 -5.13 2.55 12.14
CA GLY A 79 -5.90 1.55 11.42
C GLY A 79 -4.98 0.76 10.50
N PHE A 80 -5.04 -0.57 10.55
CA PHE A 80 -4.30 -1.45 9.66
C PHE A 80 -5.30 -2.24 8.82
N SER A 81 -5.19 -2.13 7.51
CA SER A 81 -6.08 -2.78 6.57
C SER A 81 -5.26 -3.36 5.42
N VAL A 82 -5.52 -4.63 5.08
CA VAL A 82 -4.89 -5.32 3.96
C VAL A 82 -5.96 -6.05 3.18
N LEU A 83 -5.93 -5.88 1.86
CA LEU A 83 -6.72 -6.71 0.94
C LEU A 83 -5.89 -7.95 0.60
N ALA A 84 -6.34 -9.12 1.06
CA ALA A 84 -5.62 -10.37 0.89
C ALA A 84 -6.39 -11.34 -0.03
N LYS A 85 -5.70 -11.86 -1.04
CA LYS A 85 -6.17 -12.99 -1.85
C LYS A 85 -5.45 -14.26 -1.40
N LEU A 86 -6.20 -15.23 -0.90
CA LEU A 86 -5.65 -16.49 -0.41
C LEU A 86 -5.24 -17.43 -1.56
N VAL A 87 -4.42 -18.43 -1.21
CA VAL A 87 -3.94 -19.46 -2.12
C VAL A 87 -5.13 -20.21 -2.72
N PRO A 88 -5.19 -20.36 -4.06
CA PRO A 88 -6.25 -21.11 -4.71
C PRO A 88 -6.03 -22.63 -4.61
N GLY A 89 -7.10 -23.41 -4.62
CA GLY A 89 -7.04 -24.87 -4.72
C GLY A 89 -6.73 -25.57 -3.39
N TYR A 90 -5.88 -26.60 -3.42
CA TYR A 90 -5.54 -27.38 -2.23
C TYR A 90 -4.52 -26.63 -1.36
N SER A 91 -4.94 -26.25 -0.16
CA SER A 91 -4.15 -25.41 0.75
C SER A 91 -4.12 -25.97 2.17
N ALA A 92 -4.38 -27.28 2.33
CA ALA A 92 -4.33 -27.94 3.64
C ALA A 92 -2.95 -27.78 4.28
N GLY A 93 -2.93 -27.39 5.56
CA GLY A 93 -1.69 -27.16 6.30
C GLY A 93 -0.97 -25.85 5.98
N THR A 94 -1.51 -25.01 5.08
CA THR A 94 -0.95 -23.67 4.83
C THR A 94 -1.62 -22.62 5.71
N VAL A 95 -0.84 -21.67 6.22
CA VAL A 95 -1.34 -20.54 7.01
C VAL A 95 -0.83 -19.24 6.38
N SER A 96 -1.75 -18.34 6.05
CA SER A 96 -1.44 -16.95 5.68
C SER A 96 -1.91 -16.04 6.80
N GLY A 97 -0.98 -15.28 7.38
CA GLY A 97 -1.24 -14.49 8.58
C GLY A 97 -0.98 -13.01 8.36
N PHE A 98 -1.92 -12.19 8.82
CA PHE A 98 -1.76 -10.74 8.98
C PHE A 98 -1.99 -10.40 10.45
N TYR A 99 -0.99 -9.82 11.11
CA TYR A 99 -1.02 -9.58 12.54
C TYR A 99 -0.14 -8.38 12.93
N VAL A 100 -0.44 -7.79 14.09
CA VAL A 100 0.39 -6.75 14.71
C VAL A 100 1.07 -7.37 15.93
N ARG A 101 2.39 -7.16 16.07
CA ARG A 101 3.12 -7.57 17.28
C ARG A 101 3.87 -6.38 17.87
N PRO A 102 3.94 -6.29 19.20
CA PRO A 102 4.82 -5.34 19.86
C PRO A 102 6.27 -5.67 19.54
N ASN A 103 7.08 -4.62 19.40
CA ASN A 103 8.52 -4.72 19.21
C ASN A 103 9.20 -4.96 20.57
N TYR A 104 8.93 -6.10 21.19
CA TYR A 104 9.74 -6.54 22.32
C TYR A 104 11.04 -7.13 21.76
N VAL A 105 12.18 -6.52 22.09
CA VAL A 105 13.49 -7.16 21.98
C VAL A 105 13.54 -8.31 23.00
N SER A 106 12.75 -9.35 22.76
CA SER A 106 12.90 -10.63 23.44
C SER A 106 13.83 -11.46 22.56
N LYS A 107 15.06 -11.60 23.03
CA LYS A 107 15.93 -12.69 22.58
C LYS A 107 15.16 -14.00 22.75
N GLY A 108 14.68 -14.59 21.65
CA GLY A 108 14.28 -16.00 21.62
C GLY A 108 12.79 -16.34 21.62
N PHE A 109 11.91 -15.56 20.99
CA PHE A 109 10.58 -16.07 20.64
C PHE A 109 10.34 -16.05 19.12
N LEU A 110 11.03 -16.97 18.45
CA LEU A 110 10.66 -17.42 17.12
C LEU A 110 9.43 -18.32 17.29
N PHE A 111 8.32 -17.99 16.62
CA PHE A 111 7.19 -18.89 16.57
C PHE A 111 7.66 -20.20 15.94
N PRO A 112 7.48 -21.37 16.60
CA PRO A 112 7.69 -22.64 15.93
C PRO A 112 6.62 -22.73 14.84
N LEU A 113 7.06 -22.77 13.59
CA LEU A 113 6.27 -23.32 12.50
C LEU A 113 5.97 -24.77 12.89
N LEU A 114 4.69 -25.06 13.06
CA LEU A 114 4.16 -26.41 13.31
C LEU A 114 4.14 -27.20 11.99
#